data_AF-A0A9E4ZIC2-F1
#
_entry.id   AF-A0A9E4ZIC2-F1
#
_cell.length_a   1.000
_cell.length_b   1.000
_cell.length_c   1.000
_cell.angle_alpha   90.00
_cell.angle_beta   90.00
_cell.angle_gamma   90.00
#
_symmetry.space_group_name_H-M   'P 1'
#
loop_
_entity.id
_entity.type
_entity.pdbx_description
1 polymer ?
#
loop_
_entity_poly.entity_id
_entity_poly.type
_entity_poly.pdbx_seq_one_letter_code
_entity_poly.pdbx_strand_id
1 'polypeptide(L)' 'MGIYDDDKLLESAERKIREADYPSTTKDAILDFENHLFLDGISIGGVRAYISQLHMYAVWLNDIPLPNASVSDIKRFIG' A
#
# COMPACT_ATOMS: atom_id res chain seq x y z
N MET A 1 16.36 -16.27 -3.42
CA MET A 1 16.22 -14.85 -3.83
C MET A 1 17.05 -14.04 -2.88
N GLY A 2 17.92 -13.17 -3.39
CA GLY A 2 18.82 -12.39 -2.55
C GLY A 2 18.10 -11.18 -1.97
N ILE A 3 18.55 -10.70 -0.82
CA ILE A 3 18.02 -9.48 -0.16
C ILE A 3 17.96 -8.29 -1.14
N TYR A 4 18.94 -8.21 -2.04
CA TYR A 4 19.03 -7.18 -3.09
C TYR A 4 17.85 -7.17 -4.09
N ASP A 5 17.17 -8.31 -4.28
CA ASP A 5 15.98 -8.37 -5.13
C ASP A 5 14.76 -7.80 -4.41
N ASP A 6 14.65 -8.03 -3.10
CA ASP A 6 13.49 -7.62 -2.31
C ASP A 6 13.44 -6.10 -2.14
N ASP A 7 14.59 -5.43 -1.95
CA ASP A 7 14.69 -3.96 -1.89
C ASP A 7 14.19 -3.32 -3.19
N LYS A 8 14.66 -3.81 -4.35
CA LYS A 8 14.22 -3.30 -5.66
C LYS A 8 12.74 -3.50 -5.91
N LEU A 9 12.20 -4.62 -5.45
CA LEU A 9 10.78 -4.93 -5.59
C LEU A 9 9.94 -4.01 -4.69
N LEU A 10 10.44 -3.65 -3.52
CA LEU A 10 9.80 -2.67 -2.63
C LEU A 10 9.82 -1.27 -3.24
N GLU A 11 10.99 -0.78 -3.68
CA GLU A 11 11.13 0.53 -4.35
C GLU A 11 10.18 0.65 -5.56
N SER A 12 10.04 -0.43 -6.34
CA SER A 12 9.12 -0.46 -7.47
C SER A 12 7.66 -0.37 -7.03
N ALA A 13 7.28 -0.98 -5.91
CA ALA A 13 5.93 -0.87 -5.33
C ALA A 13 5.66 0.54 -4.80
N GLU A 14 6.61 1.14 -4.07
CA GLU A 14 6.49 2.52 -3.58
C GLU A 14 6.34 3.52 -4.74
N ARG A 15 7.11 3.34 -5.82
CA ARG A 15 6.99 4.19 -7.01
C ARG A 15 5.59 4.13 -7.61
N LYS A 16 5.01 2.93 -7.73
CA LYS A 16 3.62 2.77 -8.20
C LYS A 16 2.64 3.53 -7.31
N ILE A 17 2.85 3.52 -5.99
CA ILE A 17 2.01 4.26 -5.04
C ILE A 17 2.15 5.77 -5.26
N ARG A 18 3.38 6.28 -5.39
CA ARG A 18 3.66 7.70 -5.61
C ARG A 18 3.06 8.22 -6.92
N GLU A 19 3.13 7.41 -7.97
CA GLU A 19 2.67 7.76 -9.33
C GLU A 19 1.19 7.48 -9.58
N ALA A 20 0.47 6.82 -8.66
CA ALA A 20 -0.94 6.47 -8.85
C ALA A 20 -1.88 7.68 -8.90
N ASP A 21 -3.05 7.52 -9.53
CA ASP A 21 -4.02 8.61 -9.73
C ASP A 21 -4.95 8.89 -8.52
N TYR A 22 -4.87 8.10 -7.44
CA TYR A 22 -5.67 8.32 -6.23
C TYR A 22 -5.13 9.48 -5.34
N PRO A 23 -5.93 10.02 -4.40
CA PRO A 23 -5.57 11.19 -3.59
C PRO A 23 -4.21 11.09 -2.90
N SER A 24 -3.50 12.22 -2.78
CA SER A 24 -2.19 12.28 -2.11
C SER A 24 -2.25 11.82 -0.66
N THR A 25 -3.34 12.12 0.06
CA THR A 25 -3.57 11.66 1.44
C THR A 25 -3.59 10.14 1.57
N THR A 26 -4.06 9.43 0.54
CA THR A 26 -3.99 7.97 0.46
C THR A 26 -2.56 7.49 0.24
N LYS A 27 -1.79 8.17 -0.63
CA LYS A 27 -0.36 7.86 -0.84
C LYS A 27 0.42 7.99 0.45
N ASP A 28 0.23 9.11 1.15
CA ASP A 28 0.89 9.42 2.41
C ASP A 28 0.55 8.36 3.48
N ALA A 29 -0.73 8.02 3.63
CA ALA A 29 -1.16 6.99 4.58
C ALA A 29 -0.55 5.60 4.31
N ILE A 30 -0.38 5.21 3.04
CA ILE A 30 0.23 3.91 2.70
C ILE A 30 1.73 3.92 3.04
N LEU A 31 2.45 5.00 2.73
CA LEU A 31 3.88 5.12 3.01
C LEU A 31 4.17 5.30 4.51
N ASP A 32 3.29 5.97 5.26
CA ASP A 32 3.39 6.04 6.72
C ASP A 32 3.17 4.66 7.35
N PHE A 33 2.21 3.89 6.84
CA PHE A 33 1.98 2.52 7.29
C PHE A 33 3.19 1.60 7.01
N GLU A 34 3.87 1.79 5.88
CA GLU A 34 5.13 1.10 5.56
C GLU A 34 6.18 1.28 6.68
N ASN A 35 6.39 2.52 7.13
CA ASN A 35 7.32 2.83 8.20
C ASN A 35 6.93 2.10 9.51
N HIS A 36 5.64 2.05 9.83
CA HIS A 36 5.15 1.32 11.00
C HIS A 36 5.43 -0.20 10.90
N LEU A 37 5.22 -0.80 9.73
CA LEU A 37 5.50 -2.23 9.53
C LEU A 37 6.98 -2.56 9.74
N PHE A 38 7.89 -1.69 9.30
CA PHE A 38 9.32 -1.86 9.55
C PHE A 38 9.68 -1.71 11.03
N LEU A 39 9.08 -0.76 11.74
CA LEU A 39 9.27 -0.61 13.19
C LEU A 39 8.77 -1.83 13.96
N ASP A 40 7.72 -2.48 13.48
CA ASP A 40 7.17 -3.72 14.03
C ASP A 40 7.99 -4.97 13.66
N GLY A 41 9.09 -4.81 12.90
CA GLY A 41 9.99 -5.90 12.52
C GLY A 41 9.47 -6.79 11.39
N ILE A 42 8.51 -6.32 10.60
CA ILE A 42 8.01 -7.05 9.43
C ILE A 42 9.11 -7.10 8.35
N SER A 43 9.25 -8.26 7.71
CA SER A 43 10.23 -8.43 6.62
C SER A 43 9.86 -7.58 5.40
N ILE A 44 10.87 -7.18 4.61
CA ILE A 44 10.68 -6.41 3.36
C ILE A 44 9.62 -7.05 2.45
N GLY A 45 9.67 -8.38 2.29
CA GLY A 45 8.67 -9.10 1.50
C GLY A 45 7.24 -8.99 2.05
N GLY A 46 7.09 -8.99 3.39
CA GLY A 46 5.82 -8.77 4.06
C GLY A 46 5.32 -7.34 3.89
N VAL A 47 6.19 -6.35 4.14
CA VAL A 47 5.89 -4.92 3.92
C VAL A 47 5.40 -4.70 2.50
N ARG A 48 6.17 -5.18 1.52
CA ARG A 48 5.81 -5.10 0.10
C ARG A 48 4.45 -5.71 -0.20
N ALA A 49 4.13 -6.87 0.39
CA ALA A 49 2.84 -7.51 0.20
C ALA A 49 1.69 -6.65 0.73
N TYR A 50 1.82 -6.10 1.94
CA TYR A 50 0.80 -5.24 2.54
C TYR A 50 0.57 -3.96 1.75
N ILE A 51 1.63 -3.22 1.41
CA ILE A 51 1.47 -1.97 0.65
C ILE A 51 0.94 -2.22 -0.77
N SER A 52 1.26 -3.38 -1.38
CA SER A 52 0.72 -3.75 -2.69
C SER A 52 -0.78 -4.04 -2.64
N GLN A 53 -1.26 -4.66 -1.55
CA GLN A 53 -2.69 -4.86 -1.34
C GLN A 53 -3.41 -3.53 -1.11
N LEU A 54 -2.84 -2.64 -0.31
CA LEU A 54 -3.38 -1.30 -0.10
C LEU A 54 -3.42 -0.48 -1.38
N HIS A 55 -2.38 -0.54 -2.20
CA HIS A 55 -2.35 0.09 -3.51
C HIS A 55 -3.50 -0.41 -4.39
N MET A 56 -3.69 -1.73 -4.48
CA MET A 56 -4.80 -2.30 -5.25
C MET A 56 -6.17 -1.82 -4.75
N TYR A 57 -6.35 -1.77 -3.43
CA TYR A 57 -7.59 -1.29 -2.83
C TYR A 57 -7.81 0.21 -3.07
N ALA A 58 -6.76 1.02 -2.96
CA ALA A 58 -6.78 2.45 -3.25
C ALA A 58 -7.15 2.74 -4.72
N VAL A 59 -6.60 1.97 -5.66
CA VAL A 59 -6.96 2.05 -7.08
C VAL A 59 -8.44 1.73 -7.30
N TRP A 60 -9.00 0.75 -6.58
CA TRP A 60 -10.41 0.39 -6.69
C TRP A 60 -11.34 1.47 -6.11
N LEU A 61 -10.95 2.08 -4.98
CA LEU A 61 -11.69 3.18 -4.36
C LEU A 61 -11.62 4.48 -5.16
N ASN A 62 -10.57 4.63 -5.98
CA ASN A 62 -10.27 5.78 -6.82
C ASN A 62 -10.18 7.11 -6.03
N ASP A 63 -11.32 7.77 -5.83
CA ASP A 63 -11.42 9.11 -5.23
C ASP A 63 -11.69 9.08 -3.72
N ILE A 64 -12.07 7.94 -3.16
CA ILE A 64 -12.33 7.83 -1.71
C ILE A 64 -10.99 7.63 -0.99
N PRO A 65 -10.57 8.57 -0.12
CA PRO A 65 -9.34 8.40 0.63
C PRO A 65 -9.41 7.14 1.51
N LEU A 66 -8.34 6.35 1.56
CA LEU A 66 -8.29 5.12 2.38
C LEU A 66 -8.72 5.34 3.84
N PRO A 67 -8.30 6.41 4.53
CA PRO A 67 -8.74 6.66 5.90
C PRO A 67 -10.25 6.85 6.07
N ASN A 68 -10.96 7.16 4.98
CA ASN A 68 -12.40 7.40 4.96
C ASN A 68 -13.18 6.21 4.40
N ALA A 69 -12.50 5.13 3.99
CA ALA A 69 -13.15 3.95 3.44
C ALA A 69 -14.02 3.27 4.52
N SER A 70 -15.29 3.00 4.19
CA SER A 70 -16.21 2.35 5.11
C SER A 70 -16.08 0.82 5.04
N VAL A 71 -16.58 0.13 6.06
CA VAL A 71 -16.69 -1.35 6.05
C VAL A 71 -17.47 -1.86 4.85
N SER A 72 -18.47 -1.10 4.38
CA SER A 72 -19.26 -1.44 3.19
C SER A 72 -18.42 -1.41 1.91
N ASP A 73 -17.48 -0.46 1.80
CA ASP A 73 -16.58 -0.35 0.65
C ASP A 73 -15.59 -1.52 0.63
N ILE A 74 -15.07 -1.91 1.80
CA ILE A 74 -14.20 -3.09 1.94
C ILE A 74 -14.95 -4.36 1.52
N LYS A 75 -16.20 -4.54 1.97
CA LYS A 75 -17.02 -5.70 1.57
C LYS A 75 -17.27 -5.76 0.07
N ARG A 76 -17.55 -4.62 -0.57
CA ARG A 76 -17.76 -4.54 -2.02
C ARG A 76 -16.51 -4.87 -2.83
N PHE A 77 -15.33 -4.57 -2.30
CA PHE A 77 -14.05 -4.92 -2.93
C PHE A 77 -13.78 -6.43 -2.87
N ILE A 78 -14.08 -7.09 -1.76
CA ILE A 78 -13.81 -8.51 -1.55
C ILE A 78 -14.83 -9.41 -2.26
N GLY A 79 -16.10 -8.97 -2.38
CA GLY A 79 -17.21 -9.74 -2.94
C GLY A 79 -18.01 -10.49 -1.89
#